data_AF-B4CV64-F1
#
_entry.id   AF-B4CV64-F1
#
_cell.length_a   1.000
_cell.length_b   1.000
_cell.length_c   1.000
_cell.angle_alpha   90.00
_cell.angle_beta   90.00
_cell.angle_gamma   90.00
#
_symmetry.space_group_name_H-M   'P 1'
#
loop_
_entity.id
_entity.type
_entity.pdbx_description
1 polymer ?
#
loop_
_entity_poly.entity_id
_entity_poly.type
_entity_poly.pdbx_seq_one_letter_code
_entity_poly.pdbx_strand_id
1 'polypeptide(L)'
;MKISLLSFIAFFAAAMAVQAADKIRVSTFSTILTEIAQQVGGDRVAVTGHVKPGIDPHEFEPKPEDLKIVGDAQLILLSAKHMESYVGKLKEATGTKGDLVEVGDGFASLKMKSEKDPDKVVEDPHWWQSVLYTEKAVKIVRDELIKVSPADKATFTENAAKYLAKLDALEKWVKVELAKLPRDKRKLVTSHDAFQYFARENGFTIHAIEGVSSEDQPSSKKVGDIVAAIKSEGVKAIFPGEHRKSPK
;
A
#
# COMPACT_ATOMS: atom_id res chain seq x y z
N MET A 1 73.30 -10.74 25.64
CA MET A 1 72.97 -10.21 24.31
C MET A 1 71.46 -10.41 24.10
N LYS A 2 70.67 -9.34 24.14
CA LYS A 2 69.20 -9.36 24.05
C LYS A 2 68.80 -9.55 22.58
N ILE A 3 68.04 -10.59 22.25
CA ILE A 3 67.37 -10.70 20.94
C ILE A 3 65.87 -10.59 21.19
N SER A 4 65.28 -9.66 20.43
CA SER A 4 64.00 -9.00 20.67
C SER A 4 62.80 -9.88 20.32
N LEU A 5 61.88 -10.03 21.28
CA LEU A 5 60.56 -10.63 21.13
C LEU A 5 59.57 -9.54 20.68
N LEU A 6 59.64 -9.12 19.42
CA LEU A 6 58.76 -8.09 18.84
C LEU A 6 58.55 -8.36 17.35
N SER A 7 57.76 -9.36 16.99
CA SER A 7 57.26 -9.52 15.60
C SER A 7 55.96 -10.33 15.46
N PHE A 8 55.22 -10.59 16.54
CA PHE A 8 54.04 -11.48 16.46
C PHE A 8 52.67 -10.83 16.71
N ILE A 9 52.56 -9.49 16.66
CA ILE A 9 51.27 -8.79 16.88
C ILE A 9 51.15 -7.59 15.94
N ALA A 10 51.17 -7.83 14.62
CA ALA A 10 50.96 -6.75 13.64
C ALA A 10 50.25 -7.20 12.36
N PHE A 11 49.46 -8.27 12.38
CA PHE A 11 48.69 -8.67 11.19
C PHE A 11 47.30 -9.26 11.51
N PHE A 12 46.68 -8.83 12.60
CA PHE A 12 45.33 -9.27 12.98
C PHE A 12 44.40 -8.13 13.42
N ALA A 13 44.57 -6.95 12.83
CA ALA A 13 43.71 -5.79 13.11
C ALA A 13 43.27 -5.04 11.84
N ALA A 14 43.21 -5.71 10.70
CA ALA A 14 42.31 -5.29 9.62
C ALA A 14 40.91 -5.84 9.92
N ALA A 15 40.38 -5.51 11.10
CA ALA A 15 38.95 -5.57 11.32
C ALA A 15 38.38 -4.49 10.41
N MET A 16 37.95 -4.90 9.22
CA MET A 16 37.18 -4.04 8.33
C MET A 16 35.99 -3.52 9.14
N ALA A 17 36.04 -2.24 9.50
CA ALA A 17 34.85 -1.49 9.76
C ALA A 17 34.02 -1.58 8.46
N VAL A 18 33.08 -2.51 8.41
CA VAL A 18 32.01 -2.49 7.42
C VAL A 18 31.26 -1.21 7.73
N GLN A 19 31.64 -0.13 7.04
CA GLN A 19 30.94 1.13 7.11
C GLN A 19 29.52 0.83 6.63
N ALA A 20 28.55 0.91 7.53
CA ALA A 20 27.16 0.66 7.21
C ALA A 20 26.78 1.62 6.08
N ALA A 21 26.53 1.09 4.88
CA ALA A 21 26.14 1.91 3.75
C ALA A 21 24.80 2.58 4.09
N ASP A 22 24.73 3.89 3.84
CA ASP A 22 23.55 4.70 4.13
C ASP A 22 22.29 4.06 3.55
N LYS A 23 21.22 4.04 4.35
CA LYS A 23 19.93 3.47 3.96
C LYS A 23 19.25 4.35 2.93
N ILE A 24 18.58 3.74 1.96
CA ILE A 24 17.71 4.45 1.01
C ILE A 24 16.53 5.03 1.78
N ARG A 25 16.34 6.35 1.71
CA ARG A 25 15.17 7.00 2.33
C ARG A 25 13.95 6.84 1.43
N VAL A 26 12.92 6.17 1.95
CA VAL A 26 11.68 5.89 1.22
C VAL A 26 10.50 6.55 1.95
N SER A 27 9.71 7.35 1.26
CA SER A 27 8.46 7.91 1.77
C SER A 27 7.26 7.19 1.18
N THR A 28 6.26 6.88 2.00
CA THR A 28 5.04 6.18 1.57
C THR A 28 3.79 6.84 2.14
N PHE A 29 2.70 6.85 1.37
CA PHE A 29 1.41 7.44 1.77
C PHE A 29 0.29 6.41 1.97
N SER A 30 0.68 5.14 2.07
CA SER A 30 -0.23 4.03 2.38
C SER A 30 0.45 3.08 3.36
N THR A 31 -0.30 2.56 4.33
CA THR A 31 0.20 1.52 5.23
C THR A 31 0.59 0.25 4.48
N ILE A 32 -0.10 -0.06 3.37
CA ILE A 32 0.21 -1.19 2.49
C ILE A 32 1.55 -0.97 1.79
N LEU A 33 1.78 0.20 1.19
CA LEU A 33 3.06 0.52 0.55
C LEU A 33 4.21 0.62 1.56
N THR A 34 3.92 1.07 2.78
CA THR A 34 4.88 1.07 3.89
C THR A 34 5.38 -0.35 4.17
N GLU A 35 4.45 -1.30 4.36
CA GLU A 35 4.77 -2.71 4.59
C GLU A 35 5.53 -3.31 3.39
N ILE A 36 5.06 -3.08 2.15
CA ILE A 36 5.74 -3.59 0.95
C ILE A 36 7.19 -3.08 0.88
N ALA A 37 7.40 -1.77 1.08
CA ALA A 37 8.73 -1.17 1.04
C ALA A 37 9.64 -1.73 2.14
N GLN A 38 9.12 -1.96 3.34
CA GLN A 38 9.87 -2.57 4.44
C GLN A 38 10.22 -4.04 4.16
N GLN A 39 9.26 -4.84 3.67
CA GLN A 39 9.47 -6.25 3.37
C GLN A 39 10.47 -6.45 2.22
N VAL A 40 10.41 -5.61 1.18
CA VAL A 40 11.33 -5.70 0.03
C VAL A 40 12.69 -5.09 0.36
N GLY A 41 12.71 -3.91 0.97
CA GLY A 41 13.93 -3.15 1.23
C GLY A 41 14.76 -3.67 2.41
N GLY A 42 14.13 -4.28 3.41
CA GLY A 42 14.79 -4.77 4.62
C GLY A 42 15.67 -3.71 5.28
N ASP A 43 16.87 -4.11 5.73
CA ASP A 43 17.80 -3.20 6.40
C ASP A 43 18.46 -2.16 5.48
N ARG A 44 18.23 -2.22 4.16
CA ARG A 44 18.79 -1.28 3.19
C ARG A 44 17.93 -0.03 2.99
N VAL A 45 16.72 0.00 3.56
CA VAL A 45 15.80 1.14 3.46
C VAL A 45 15.48 1.73 4.83
N ALA A 46 15.26 3.04 4.86
CA ALA A 46 14.64 3.76 5.96
C ALA A 46 13.28 4.27 5.45
N VAL A 47 12.21 3.55 5.82
CA VAL A 47 10.85 3.83 5.34
C VAL A 47 10.11 4.74 6.31
N THR A 48 9.62 5.88 5.82
CA THR A 48 8.68 6.75 6.52
C THR A 48 7.29 6.62 5.91
N GLY A 49 6.38 5.95 6.63
CA GLY A 49 4.95 5.95 6.31
C GLY A 49 4.27 7.18 6.90
N HIS A 50 3.74 8.06 6.05
CA HIS A 50 3.09 9.31 6.45
C HIS A 50 1.67 9.06 6.95
N VAL A 51 0.89 8.24 6.22
CA VAL A 51 -0.42 7.76 6.68
C VAL A 51 -0.23 6.66 7.71
N LYS A 52 -0.83 6.84 8.89
CA LYS A 52 -0.75 5.91 10.03
C LYS A 52 -1.98 4.99 10.09
N PRO A 53 -1.89 3.83 10.77
CA PRO A 53 -3.07 2.97 11.00
C PRO A 53 -4.25 3.76 11.59
N GLY A 54 -5.45 3.51 11.06
CA GLY A 54 -6.68 4.19 11.46
C GLY A 54 -6.92 5.56 10.83
N ILE A 55 -5.95 6.10 10.08
CA ILE A 55 -6.12 7.34 9.30
C ILE A 55 -6.59 6.98 7.89
N ASP A 56 -7.59 7.70 7.39
CA ASP A 56 -8.05 7.56 6.02
C ASP A 56 -7.05 8.20 5.04
N PRO A 57 -6.48 7.44 4.08
CA PRO A 57 -5.56 8.00 3.08
C PRO A 57 -6.24 8.95 2.09
N HIS A 58 -7.56 8.85 1.86
CA HIS A 58 -8.30 9.74 0.95
C HIS A 58 -8.37 11.17 1.49
N GLU A 59 -8.53 11.30 2.81
CA GLU A 59 -8.65 12.58 3.51
C GLU A 59 -7.32 13.08 4.10
N PHE A 60 -6.21 12.37 3.86
CA PHE A 60 -4.92 12.75 4.43
C PHE A 60 -4.41 14.06 3.83
N GLU A 61 -3.93 14.96 4.69
CA GLU A 61 -3.24 16.18 4.27
C GLU A 61 -1.80 16.19 4.81
N PRO A 62 -0.77 16.18 3.95
CA PRO A 62 0.62 16.24 4.39
C PRO A 62 0.92 17.52 5.18
N LYS A 63 1.56 17.38 6.34
CA LYS A 63 2.02 18.51 7.17
C LYS A 63 3.37 19.03 6.66
N PRO A 64 3.79 20.26 7.02
CA PRO A 64 5.10 20.78 6.65
C PRO A 64 6.29 19.86 7.01
N GLU A 65 6.17 19.13 8.12
CA GLU A 65 7.16 18.12 8.54
C GLU A 65 7.23 16.94 7.55
N ASP A 66 6.09 16.47 7.04
CA ASP A 66 6.02 15.43 6.02
C ASP A 66 6.69 15.91 4.73
N LEU A 67 6.43 17.15 4.31
CA LEU A 67 7.02 17.75 3.11
C LEU A 67 8.55 17.77 3.17
N LYS A 68 9.13 18.09 4.34
CA LYS A 68 10.58 18.06 4.53
C LYS A 68 11.14 16.65 4.34
N ILE A 69 10.52 15.66 4.97
CA ILE A 69 10.95 14.24 4.86
C ILE A 69 10.87 13.76 3.41
N VAL A 70 9.79 14.11 2.70
CA VAL A 70 9.58 13.78 1.28
C VAL A 70 10.61 14.47 0.39
N GLY A 71 10.97 15.72 0.69
CA GLY A 71 12.03 16.46 -0.01
C GLY A 71 13.40 15.77 0.09
N ASP A 72 13.67 15.12 1.23
CA ASP A 72 14.92 14.38 1.46
C ASP A 72 14.87 12.91 0.97
N ALA A 73 13.69 12.39 0.62
CA ALA A 73 13.51 10.99 0.20
C ALA A 73 14.12 10.73 -1.18
N GLN A 74 14.64 9.52 -1.37
CA GLN A 74 15.16 9.07 -2.67
C GLN A 74 14.09 8.33 -3.49
N LEU A 75 13.08 7.77 -2.82
CA LEU A 75 11.95 7.10 -3.43
C LEU A 75 10.67 7.49 -2.69
N ILE A 76 9.64 7.88 -3.42
CA ILE A 76 8.32 8.24 -2.90
C ILE A 76 7.31 7.30 -3.55
N LEU A 77 6.60 6.51 -2.76
CA LEU A 77 5.62 5.54 -3.24
C LEU A 77 4.19 5.98 -2.92
N LEU A 78 3.36 6.03 -3.95
CA LEU A 78 1.96 6.42 -3.92
C LEU A 78 1.10 5.30 -4.48
N SER A 79 -0.13 5.17 -3.96
CA SER A 79 -1.08 4.13 -4.35
C SER A 79 -1.65 4.38 -5.75
N ALA A 80 -1.71 5.66 -6.17
CA ALA A 80 -2.21 6.13 -7.47
C ALA A 80 -3.74 5.99 -7.62
N LYS A 81 -4.24 6.13 -8.86
CA LYS A 81 -5.67 6.02 -9.20
C LYS A 81 -6.56 6.97 -8.40
N HIS A 82 -6.05 8.18 -8.17
CA HIS A 82 -6.69 9.25 -7.39
C HIS A 82 -6.84 8.99 -5.88
N MET A 83 -6.14 7.99 -5.30
CA MET A 83 -6.08 7.80 -3.85
C MET A 83 -5.52 9.03 -3.13
N GLU A 84 -4.34 9.49 -3.54
CA GLU A 84 -3.70 10.66 -2.95
C GLU A 84 -4.07 11.93 -3.74
N SER A 85 -5.11 12.66 -3.33
CA SER A 85 -5.54 13.89 -4.02
C SER A 85 -4.49 15.01 -4.04
N TYR A 86 -3.46 14.91 -3.19
CA TYR A 86 -2.43 15.91 -2.94
C TYR A 86 -1.10 15.69 -3.70
N VAL A 87 -0.99 14.72 -4.62
CA VAL A 87 0.28 14.44 -5.35
C VAL A 87 0.85 15.67 -6.05
N GLY A 88 0.00 16.48 -6.71
CA GLY A 88 0.46 17.70 -7.40
C GLY A 88 1.11 18.70 -6.45
N LYS A 89 0.43 19.01 -5.34
CA LYS A 89 0.95 19.90 -4.29
C LYS A 89 2.22 19.34 -3.65
N LEU A 90 2.29 18.02 -3.48
CA LEU A 90 3.48 17.35 -2.94
C LEU A 90 4.71 17.59 -3.81
N LYS A 91 4.58 17.43 -5.14
CA LYS A 91 5.68 17.69 -6.09
C LYS A 91 6.14 19.14 -6.05
N GLU A 92 5.19 20.08 -6.09
CA GLU A 92 5.49 21.52 -6.08
C GLU A 92 6.14 21.97 -4.79
N ALA A 93 5.61 21.55 -3.63
CA ALA A 93 6.04 22.06 -2.33
C ALA A 93 7.36 21.45 -1.83
N THR A 94 7.70 20.23 -2.28
CA THR A 94 8.90 19.54 -1.81
C THR A 94 10.12 19.80 -2.69
N GLY A 95 9.93 20.08 -3.98
CA GLY A 95 11.02 20.17 -4.94
C GLY A 95 11.90 18.91 -4.97
N THR A 96 11.34 17.76 -4.58
CA THR A 96 12.10 16.52 -4.37
C THR A 96 12.84 16.10 -5.64
N LYS A 97 14.05 15.58 -5.45
CA LYS A 97 14.85 14.95 -6.53
C LYS A 97 14.71 13.43 -6.53
N GLY A 98 13.99 12.87 -5.55
CA GLY A 98 13.71 11.45 -5.48
C GLY A 98 12.68 11.03 -6.52
N ASP A 99 12.71 9.75 -6.87
CA ASP A 99 11.74 9.20 -7.82
C ASP A 99 10.37 9.10 -7.15
N LEU A 100 9.36 9.72 -7.75
CA LEU A 100 7.97 9.62 -7.31
C LEU A 100 7.25 8.61 -8.18
N VAL A 101 6.78 7.53 -7.56
CA VAL A 101 6.22 6.37 -8.23
C VAL A 101 4.78 6.15 -7.80
N GLU A 102 3.88 6.30 -8.77
CA GLU A 102 2.47 5.95 -8.67
C GLU A 102 2.30 4.45 -8.98
N VAL A 103 2.37 3.62 -7.92
CA VAL A 103 2.48 2.16 -8.04
C VAL A 103 1.26 1.56 -8.74
N GLY A 104 0.07 2.11 -8.49
CA GLY A 104 -1.17 1.67 -9.12
C GLY A 104 -1.18 1.82 -10.64
N ASP A 105 -0.40 2.74 -11.20
CA ASP A 105 -0.36 2.98 -12.66
C ASP A 105 0.47 1.93 -13.41
N GLY A 106 1.22 1.11 -12.68
CA GLY A 106 1.93 -0.05 -13.24
C GLY A 106 1.01 -1.20 -13.67
N PHE A 107 -0.31 -1.08 -13.51
CA PHE A 107 -1.28 -2.08 -13.92
C PHE A 107 -2.68 -1.51 -14.25
N ALA A 108 -3.43 -2.27 -15.04
CA ALA A 108 -4.78 -1.90 -15.47
C ALA A 108 -5.75 -1.72 -14.29
N SER A 109 -6.43 -0.58 -14.28
CA SER A 109 -7.42 -0.20 -13.28
C SER A 109 -8.69 -1.04 -13.36
N LEU A 110 -9.29 -1.33 -12.21
CA LEU A 110 -10.70 -1.67 -12.14
C LEU A 110 -11.51 -0.38 -12.32
N LYS A 111 -12.42 -0.40 -13.30
CA LYS A 111 -13.27 0.74 -13.65
C LYS A 111 -14.65 0.55 -13.07
N MET A 112 -15.20 1.60 -12.48
CA MET A 112 -16.51 1.64 -11.85
C MET A 112 -17.30 2.83 -12.39
N LYS A 113 -18.63 2.77 -12.28
CA LYS A 113 -19.47 3.95 -12.52
C LYS A 113 -19.32 4.92 -11.35
N SER A 114 -19.22 6.20 -11.64
CA SER A 114 -19.27 7.22 -10.60
C SER A 114 -20.65 7.23 -9.94
N GLU A 115 -20.67 7.36 -8.62
CA GLU A 115 -21.93 7.55 -7.88
C GLU A 115 -22.55 8.93 -8.11
N LYS A 116 -21.70 9.93 -8.39
CA LYS A 116 -22.13 11.33 -8.61
C LYS A 116 -22.64 11.57 -10.03
N ASP A 117 -22.16 10.80 -10.99
CA ASP A 117 -22.43 10.99 -12.41
C ASP A 117 -22.44 9.63 -13.13
N PRO A 118 -23.62 9.05 -13.39
CA PRO A 118 -23.75 7.71 -13.99
C PRO A 118 -23.08 7.54 -15.35
N ASP A 119 -22.80 8.64 -16.06
CA ASP A 119 -22.13 8.66 -17.35
C ASP A 119 -20.61 8.73 -17.22
N LYS A 120 -20.09 8.98 -16.02
CA LYS A 120 -18.66 8.96 -15.73
C LYS A 120 -18.20 7.61 -15.22
N VAL A 121 -17.00 7.24 -15.66
CA VAL A 121 -16.26 6.09 -15.17
C VAL A 121 -15.13 6.58 -14.29
N VAL A 122 -15.04 6.04 -13.07
CA VAL A 122 -13.95 6.27 -12.12
C VAL A 122 -13.10 5.02 -11.99
N GLU A 123 -11.87 5.20 -11.54
CA GLU A 123 -10.97 4.11 -11.24
C GLU A 123 -11.04 3.77 -9.76
N ASP A 124 -11.11 2.48 -9.44
CA ASP A 124 -11.01 2.01 -8.07
C ASP A 124 -9.52 1.98 -7.65
N PRO A 125 -9.12 2.77 -6.63
CA PRO A 125 -7.75 2.80 -6.14
C PRO A 125 -7.41 1.66 -5.19
N HIS A 126 -8.37 0.87 -4.71
CA HIS A 126 -8.19 -0.13 -3.65
C HIS A 126 -7.62 -1.47 -4.18
N TRP A 127 -6.62 -1.38 -5.07
CA TRP A 127 -6.02 -2.54 -5.76
C TRP A 127 -5.42 -3.56 -4.78
N TRP A 128 -5.05 -3.15 -3.57
CA TRP A 128 -4.49 -4.04 -2.55
C TRP A 128 -5.48 -5.07 -2.02
N GLN A 129 -6.78 -4.87 -2.25
CA GLN A 129 -7.81 -5.87 -1.94
C GLN A 129 -7.75 -7.09 -2.87
N SER A 130 -6.89 -7.06 -3.89
CA SER A 130 -6.49 -8.23 -4.66
C SER A 130 -5.05 -8.62 -4.34
N VAL A 131 -4.84 -9.88 -3.97
CA VAL A 131 -3.48 -10.42 -3.77
C VAL A 131 -2.67 -10.34 -5.06
N LEU A 132 -3.28 -10.63 -6.21
CA LEU A 132 -2.62 -10.54 -7.52
C LEU A 132 -2.06 -9.14 -7.81
N TYR A 133 -2.82 -8.09 -7.49
CA TYR A 133 -2.38 -6.72 -7.70
C TYR A 133 -1.35 -6.28 -6.66
N THR A 134 -1.48 -6.75 -5.41
CA THR A 134 -0.44 -6.58 -4.38
C THR A 134 0.88 -7.23 -4.82
N GLU A 135 0.87 -8.43 -5.41
CA GLU A 135 2.08 -9.05 -5.95
C GLU A 135 2.74 -8.22 -7.06
N LYS A 136 1.93 -7.57 -7.92
CA LYS A 136 2.45 -6.64 -8.94
C LYS A 136 3.09 -5.42 -8.28
N ALA A 137 2.44 -4.84 -7.27
CA ALA A 137 3.01 -3.74 -6.50
C ALA A 137 4.35 -4.11 -5.85
N VAL A 138 4.48 -5.31 -5.27
CA VAL A 138 5.75 -5.81 -4.72
C VAL A 138 6.86 -5.84 -5.78
N LYS A 139 6.55 -6.33 -6.99
CA LYS A 139 7.51 -6.39 -8.10
C LYS A 139 7.92 -4.98 -8.56
N ILE A 140 6.97 -4.06 -8.65
CA ILE A 140 7.24 -2.65 -8.98
C ILE A 140 8.17 -2.05 -7.93
N VAL A 141 7.80 -2.12 -6.64
CA VAL A 141 8.62 -1.55 -5.56
C VAL A 141 10.03 -2.15 -5.52
N ARG A 142 10.17 -3.46 -5.75
CA ARG A 142 11.48 -4.11 -5.91
C ARG A 142 12.28 -3.47 -7.04
N ASP A 143 11.67 -3.30 -8.21
CA ASP A 143 12.38 -2.79 -9.39
C ASP A 143 12.77 -1.32 -9.21
N GLU A 144 11.93 -0.51 -8.54
CA GLU A 144 12.28 0.88 -8.19
C GLU A 144 13.42 0.95 -7.17
N LEU A 145 13.40 0.11 -6.13
CA LEU A 145 14.51 0.03 -5.17
C LEU A 145 15.82 -0.39 -5.86
N ILE A 146 15.77 -1.30 -6.83
CA ILE A 146 16.92 -1.71 -7.65
C ILE A 146 17.45 -0.55 -8.50
N LYS A 147 16.58 0.30 -9.05
CA LYS A 147 17.02 1.49 -9.80
C LYS A 147 17.77 2.47 -8.89
N VAL A 148 17.25 2.70 -7.68
CA VAL A 148 17.86 3.61 -6.70
C VAL A 148 19.18 3.06 -6.17
N SER A 149 19.29 1.74 -5.91
CA SER A 149 20.54 1.08 -5.53
C SER A 149 20.76 -0.23 -6.29
N PRO A 150 21.43 -0.17 -7.46
CA PRO A 150 21.75 -1.37 -8.24
C PRO A 150 22.67 -2.35 -7.50
N ALA A 151 23.49 -1.85 -6.57
CA ALA A 151 24.38 -2.66 -5.74
C ALA A 151 23.62 -3.59 -4.79
N ASP A 152 22.40 -3.20 -4.37
CA ASP A 152 21.56 -3.96 -3.44
C ASP A 152 20.57 -4.91 -4.15
N LYS A 153 20.70 -5.08 -5.47
CA LYS A 153 19.77 -5.84 -6.30
C LYS A 153 19.48 -7.25 -5.81
N ALA A 154 20.52 -7.98 -5.39
CA ALA A 154 20.37 -9.35 -4.91
C ALA A 154 19.47 -9.39 -3.65
N THR A 155 19.74 -8.49 -2.70
CA THR A 155 18.96 -8.34 -1.46
C THR A 155 17.49 -8.04 -1.73
N PHE A 156 17.20 -7.03 -2.56
CA PHE A 156 15.81 -6.68 -2.89
C PHE A 156 15.09 -7.81 -3.63
N THR A 157 15.79 -8.51 -4.52
CA THR A 157 15.22 -9.64 -5.26
C THR A 157 14.87 -10.81 -4.33
N GLU A 158 15.77 -11.17 -3.42
CA GLU A 158 15.56 -12.25 -2.45
C GLU A 158 14.41 -11.91 -1.48
N ASN A 159 14.39 -10.69 -0.94
CA ASN A 159 13.36 -10.22 -0.04
C ASN A 159 11.98 -10.17 -0.70
N ALA A 160 11.90 -9.64 -1.92
CA ALA A 160 10.67 -9.65 -2.70
C ALA A 160 10.17 -11.09 -2.94
N ALA A 161 11.05 -12.04 -3.27
CA ALA A 161 10.67 -13.44 -3.46
C ALA A 161 10.08 -14.06 -2.17
N LYS A 162 10.69 -13.78 -1.01
CA LYS A 162 10.17 -14.21 0.30
C LYS A 162 8.78 -13.64 0.58
N TYR A 163 8.57 -12.35 0.30
CA TYR A 163 7.28 -11.71 0.53
C TYR A 163 6.20 -12.20 -0.46
N LEU A 164 6.55 -12.38 -1.73
CA LEU A 164 5.66 -12.97 -2.74
C LEU A 164 5.22 -14.39 -2.36
N ALA A 165 6.09 -15.20 -1.76
CA ALA A 165 5.70 -16.53 -1.27
C ALA A 165 4.66 -16.47 -0.14
N LYS A 166 4.72 -15.44 0.72
CA LYS A 166 3.67 -15.20 1.73
C LYS A 166 2.34 -14.80 1.08
N LEU A 167 2.38 -13.99 0.03
CA LEU A 167 1.18 -13.59 -0.72
C LEU A 167 0.55 -14.78 -1.47
N ASP A 168 1.34 -15.64 -2.09
CA ASP A 168 0.83 -16.88 -2.70
C ASP A 168 0.15 -17.81 -1.66
N ALA A 169 0.75 -17.93 -0.47
CA ALA A 169 0.13 -18.67 0.63
C ALA A 169 -1.18 -18.02 1.10
N LEU A 170 -1.24 -16.69 1.18
CA LEU A 170 -2.45 -15.93 1.51
C LEU A 170 -3.55 -16.17 0.46
N GLU A 171 -3.24 -16.06 -0.83
CA GLU A 171 -4.20 -16.28 -1.91
C GLU A 171 -4.79 -17.69 -1.88
N LYS A 172 -3.95 -18.70 -1.64
CA LYS A 172 -4.41 -20.10 -1.45
C LYS A 172 -5.34 -20.23 -0.26
N TRP A 173 -4.98 -19.62 0.87
CA TRP A 173 -5.81 -19.64 2.07
C TRP A 173 -7.16 -18.93 1.84
N VAL A 174 -7.17 -17.75 1.20
CA VAL A 174 -8.40 -17.01 0.84
C VAL A 174 -9.33 -17.90 0.01
N LYS A 175 -8.82 -18.59 -1.01
CA LYS A 175 -9.63 -19.50 -1.84
C LYS A 175 -10.26 -20.63 -1.04
N VAL A 176 -9.50 -21.25 -0.12
CA VAL A 176 -10.00 -22.33 0.75
C VAL A 176 -11.09 -21.83 1.69
N GLU A 177 -10.90 -20.67 2.33
CA GLU A 177 -11.88 -20.12 3.25
C GLU A 177 -13.17 -19.70 2.53
N LEU A 178 -13.04 -19.04 1.38
CA LEU A 178 -14.19 -18.59 0.61
C LEU A 178 -14.98 -19.75 -0.03
N ALA A 179 -14.36 -20.89 -0.30
CA ALA A 179 -15.05 -22.09 -0.75
C ALA A 179 -16.09 -22.60 0.27
N LYS A 180 -15.92 -22.28 1.56
CA LYS A 180 -16.88 -22.62 2.62
C LYS A 180 -18.16 -21.76 2.57
N LEU A 181 -18.12 -20.63 1.85
CA LEU A 181 -19.25 -19.72 1.69
C LEU A 181 -19.89 -19.89 0.29
N PRO A 182 -21.14 -20.41 0.22
CA PRO A 182 -21.89 -20.52 -1.03
C PRO A 182 -21.97 -19.18 -1.78
N ARG A 183 -21.90 -19.22 -3.11
CA ARG A 183 -21.83 -18.01 -3.95
C ARG A 183 -23.05 -17.09 -3.79
N ASP A 184 -24.24 -17.66 -3.62
CA ASP A 184 -25.50 -16.93 -3.38
C ASP A 184 -25.49 -16.15 -2.05
N LYS A 185 -24.60 -16.50 -1.11
CA LYS A 185 -24.41 -15.82 0.18
C LYS A 185 -23.27 -14.81 0.17
N ARG A 186 -22.55 -14.64 -0.94
CA ARG A 186 -21.41 -13.71 -1.07
C ARG A 186 -21.89 -12.28 -1.29
N LYS A 187 -22.49 -11.71 -0.26
CA LYS A 187 -22.99 -10.33 -0.22
C LYS A 187 -22.30 -9.63 0.93
N LEU A 188 -21.57 -8.57 0.63
CA LEU A 188 -20.75 -7.85 1.60
C LEU A 188 -21.25 -6.41 1.71
N VAL A 189 -21.63 -6.01 2.93
CA VAL A 189 -21.99 -4.63 3.23
C VAL A 189 -20.84 -3.97 3.98
N THR A 190 -20.36 -2.83 3.48
CA THR A 190 -19.22 -2.08 4.04
C THR A 190 -19.54 -0.60 4.23
N SER A 191 -18.72 0.10 5.01
CA SER A 191 -18.83 1.55 5.20
C SER A 191 -18.62 2.33 3.90
N HIS A 192 -17.56 2.07 3.13
CA HIS A 192 -17.29 2.70 1.83
C HIS A 192 -16.96 1.64 0.76
N ASP A 193 -16.97 2.04 -0.51
CA ASP A 193 -16.84 1.13 -1.65
C ASP A 193 -15.37 0.81 -2.01
N ALA A 194 -14.71 0.04 -1.14
CA ALA A 194 -13.29 -0.30 -1.28
C ALA A 194 -13.00 -1.74 -1.70
N PHE A 195 -14.00 -2.62 -1.80
CA PHE A 195 -13.76 -4.07 -1.93
C PHE A 195 -14.01 -4.62 -3.35
N GLN A 196 -14.09 -3.78 -4.37
CA GLN A 196 -14.53 -4.21 -5.71
C GLN A 196 -13.52 -5.13 -6.40
N TYR A 197 -12.20 -4.94 -6.19
CA TYR A 197 -11.18 -5.90 -6.64
C TYR A 197 -11.41 -7.30 -6.04
N PHE A 198 -11.57 -7.36 -4.72
CA PHE A 198 -11.87 -8.60 -4.00
C PHE A 198 -13.18 -9.22 -4.50
N ALA A 199 -14.21 -8.41 -4.70
CA ALA A 199 -15.54 -8.84 -5.10
C ALA A 199 -15.55 -9.45 -6.50
N ARG A 200 -14.91 -8.79 -7.47
CA ARG A 200 -14.77 -9.27 -8.85
C ARG A 200 -14.08 -10.64 -8.89
N GLU A 201 -13.02 -10.79 -8.11
CA GLU A 201 -12.19 -12.01 -8.12
C GLU A 201 -12.86 -13.18 -7.38
N ASN A 202 -13.66 -12.88 -6.36
CA ASN A 202 -14.23 -13.88 -5.48
C ASN A 202 -15.75 -14.04 -5.60
N GLY A 203 -16.40 -13.33 -6.53
CA GLY A 203 -17.82 -13.41 -6.80
C GLY A 203 -18.68 -12.88 -5.65
N PHE A 204 -18.28 -11.77 -5.05
CA PHE A 204 -19.12 -11.03 -4.10
C PHE A 204 -19.91 -9.92 -4.80
N THR A 205 -21.07 -9.60 -4.24
CA THR A 205 -21.77 -8.35 -4.49
C THR A 205 -21.49 -7.40 -3.32
N ILE A 206 -21.02 -6.19 -3.62
CA ILE A 206 -20.75 -5.14 -2.62
C ILE A 206 -21.96 -4.22 -2.49
N HIS A 207 -22.32 -3.93 -1.24
CA HIS A 207 -23.30 -2.91 -0.85
C HIS A 207 -22.57 -1.91 0.06
N ALA A 208 -22.05 -0.82 -0.50
CA ALA A 208 -21.33 0.19 0.25
C ALA A 208 -22.23 1.38 0.61
N ILE A 209 -22.06 1.92 1.82
CA ILE A 209 -22.81 3.09 2.30
C ILE A 209 -22.30 4.36 1.64
N GLU A 210 -21.00 4.65 1.80
CA GLU A 210 -20.25 5.72 1.15
C GLU A 210 -19.72 5.25 -0.22
N GLY A 211 -19.34 6.21 -1.06
CA GLY A 211 -18.77 5.95 -2.39
C GLY A 211 -17.34 5.39 -2.35
N VAL A 212 -16.62 5.53 -3.46
CA VAL A 212 -15.23 5.06 -3.58
C VAL A 212 -14.29 5.86 -2.67
N SER A 213 -14.55 7.15 -2.46
CA SER A 213 -13.88 7.98 -1.46
C SER A 213 -14.81 8.24 -0.28
N SER A 214 -14.27 8.29 0.95
CA SER A 214 -15.01 8.65 2.17
C SER A 214 -15.55 10.10 2.15
N GLU A 215 -14.98 10.95 1.29
CA GLU A 215 -15.48 12.30 1.02
C GLU A 215 -16.88 12.28 0.37
N ASP A 216 -17.23 11.17 -0.29
CA ASP A 216 -18.51 10.97 -0.94
C ASP A 216 -19.57 10.55 0.09
N GLN A 217 -20.05 11.55 0.84
CA GLN A 217 -21.12 11.34 1.82
C GLN A 217 -22.41 10.84 1.15
N PRO A 218 -23.08 9.82 1.72
CA PRO A 218 -24.27 9.24 1.11
C PRO A 218 -25.47 10.17 1.20
N SER A 219 -26.29 10.17 0.16
CA SER A 219 -27.63 10.75 0.25
C SER A 219 -28.55 9.89 1.12
N SER A 220 -29.55 10.49 1.77
CA SER A 220 -30.56 9.74 2.54
C SER A 220 -31.29 8.70 1.69
N LYS A 221 -31.45 8.97 0.38
CA LYS A 221 -32.02 8.03 -0.58
C LYS A 221 -31.15 6.78 -0.70
N LYS A 222 -29.84 6.95 -0.90
CA LYS A 222 -28.86 5.85 -1.00
C LYS A 222 -28.88 4.97 0.24
N VAL A 223 -28.90 5.57 1.43
CA VAL A 223 -29.03 4.82 2.69
C VAL A 223 -30.32 3.99 2.71
N GLY A 224 -31.45 4.58 2.31
CA GLY A 224 -32.72 3.85 2.19
C GLY A 224 -32.67 2.68 1.21
N ASP A 225 -32.06 2.89 0.04
CA ASP A 225 -31.91 1.86 -1.00
C ASP A 225 -31.05 0.69 -0.49
N ILE A 226 -29.96 0.97 0.23
CA ILE A 226 -29.09 -0.06 0.84
C ILE A 226 -29.84 -0.85 1.91
N VAL A 227 -30.58 -0.17 2.80
CA VAL A 227 -31.40 -0.84 3.82
C VAL A 227 -32.43 -1.77 3.17
N ALA A 228 -33.06 -1.34 2.07
CA ALA A 228 -33.98 -2.17 1.32
C ALA A 228 -33.28 -3.39 0.70
N ALA A 229 -32.11 -3.20 0.08
CA ALA A 229 -31.30 -4.27 -0.50
C ALA A 229 -30.87 -5.30 0.55
N ILE A 230 -30.33 -4.85 1.70
CA ILE A 230 -29.93 -5.71 2.82
C ILE A 230 -31.08 -6.63 3.27
N LYS A 231 -32.29 -6.06 3.39
CA LYS A 231 -33.49 -6.80 3.79
C LYS A 231 -33.96 -7.78 2.71
N SER A 232 -34.07 -7.34 1.46
CA SER A 232 -34.58 -8.17 0.36
C SER A 232 -33.62 -9.31 0.02
N GLU A 233 -32.33 -9.06 0.11
CA GLU A 233 -31.27 -10.00 -0.22
C GLU A 233 -30.88 -10.93 0.93
N GLY A 234 -31.44 -10.71 2.13
CA GLY A 234 -31.21 -11.55 3.31
C GLY A 234 -29.78 -11.51 3.82
N VAL A 235 -29.09 -10.37 3.66
CA VAL A 235 -27.70 -10.18 4.11
C VAL A 235 -27.60 -10.41 5.62
N LYS A 236 -26.59 -11.18 6.05
CA LYS A 236 -26.47 -11.65 7.44
C LYS A 236 -25.51 -10.84 8.31
N ALA A 237 -24.60 -10.09 7.72
CA ALA A 237 -23.59 -9.32 8.44
C ALA A 237 -23.25 -8.02 7.71
N ILE A 238 -22.90 -6.99 8.50
CA ILE A 238 -22.41 -5.70 8.05
C ILE A 238 -21.04 -5.50 8.69
N PHE A 239 -20.06 -5.05 7.89
CA PHE A 239 -18.67 -4.87 8.33
C PHE A 239 -18.33 -3.37 8.32
N PRO A 240 -18.21 -2.73 9.49
CA PRO A 240 -17.80 -1.33 9.55
C PRO A 240 -16.32 -1.19 9.18
N GLY A 241 -15.96 -0.10 8.50
CA GLY A 241 -14.56 0.28 8.30
C GLY A 241 -13.91 0.79 9.60
N GLU A 242 -12.58 0.70 9.70
CA GLU A 242 -11.82 1.12 10.89
C GLU A 242 -11.57 2.64 10.99
N HIS A 243 -12.16 3.46 10.12
CA HIS A 243 -11.92 4.90 10.13
C HIS A 243 -12.52 5.54 11.37
N ARG A 244 -11.67 5.86 12.35
CA ARG A 244 -11.98 6.93 13.30
C ARG A 244 -11.97 8.22 12.50
N LYS A 245 -13.15 8.78 12.19
CA LYS A 245 -13.22 10.22 11.90
C LYS A 245 -12.52 10.91 13.05
N SER A 246 -11.43 11.64 12.78
CA SER A 246 -10.81 12.49 13.79
C SER A 246 -11.93 13.34 14.41
N PRO A 247 -12.10 13.35 15.73
CA PRO A 247 -13.05 14.27 16.34
C PRO A 247 -12.63 15.67 15.90
N LYS A 248 -13.54 16.39 15.24
CA LYS A 248 -13.42 17.84 15.08
C LYS A 248 -13.48 18.51 16.44
#